data_AF-A0A0D3A6F2-F1
#
_entry.id   AF-A0A0D3A6F2-F1
#
_cell.length_a   1.000
_cell.length_b   1.000
_cell.length_c   1.000
_cell.angle_alpha   90.00
_cell.angle_beta   90.00
_cell.angle_gamma   90.00
#
_symmetry.space_group_name_H-M   'P 1'
#
loop_
_entity.id
_entity.type
_entity.pdbx_description
1 polymer ?
#
loop_
_entity_poly.entity_id
_entity_poly.type
_entity_poly.pdbx_seq_one_letter_code
_entity_poly.pdbx_strand_id
1 'polypeptide(L)'
;MVIEGFDSWNKADILAGHVGAINSFHNIAKKKCEDLMRQVDAARYLLKQGLPFRAHDEIADSSSKGNFLELMKYIAAQNEDVSKVVLKNAPGNNQMVSHPIQKDIVNCFPEEAINSIVQEMDNDVFALLVDESADCSMKEQMAIVFHFVDKHVVAVAKKHFEVKDFFDKISLLVNVIAASCKRKDKMREIQRDIIEKGISSGEIKTGKGLNQESSLPGPRSTRWGSHYKTLLQLVEMFSSVDEMLMYVEDEGADLTQRSQANGLLKYIHTFDRVFYLHLTLHILGLTENLSLALQLKDQDILNAVSLEESTKRQLQKFRDDGWDSFVNDV
;
A
#
# COMPACT_ATOMS: atom_id res chain seq x y z
N MET A 1 40.05 -0.55 -38.65
CA MET A 1 39.56 -1.05 -37.35
C MET A 1 40.15 -0.14 -36.30
N VAL A 2 39.33 0.57 -35.51
CA VAL A 2 39.80 1.50 -34.49
C VAL A 2 40.27 0.67 -33.30
N ILE A 3 41.57 0.70 -33.01
CA ILE A 3 42.22 -0.18 -32.03
C ILE A 3 42.37 0.54 -30.67
N GLU A 4 42.29 1.87 -30.64
CA GLU A 4 42.60 2.71 -29.48
C GLU A 4 41.36 3.34 -28.79
N GLY A 5 40.15 2.92 -29.17
CA GLY A 5 38.91 3.50 -28.63
C GLY A 5 38.58 4.89 -29.20
N PHE A 6 37.38 5.39 -28.90
CA PHE A 6 36.91 6.71 -29.35
C PHE A 6 36.85 7.68 -28.17
N ASP A 7 37.63 8.75 -28.24
CA ASP A 7 37.96 9.68 -27.14
C ASP A 7 37.26 11.05 -27.25
N SER A 8 36.50 11.28 -28.33
CA SER A 8 35.81 12.56 -28.62
C SER A 8 34.29 12.52 -28.40
N TRP A 9 33.81 11.70 -27.47
CA TRP A 9 32.38 11.50 -27.18
C TRP A 9 31.64 12.77 -26.72
N ASN A 10 32.37 13.77 -26.21
CA ASN A 10 31.82 15.04 -25.74
C ASN A 10 31.48 16.03 -26.86
N LYS A 11 31.81 15.71 -28.13
CA LYS A 11 31.52 16.56 -29.29
C LYS A 11 30.43 15.91 -30.14
N ALA A 12 29.21 16.44 -30.06
CA ALA A 12 28.01 15.88 -30.68
C ALA A 12 28.17 15.63 -32.20
N ASP A 13 28.80 16.56 -32.90
CA ASP A 13 28.99 16.52 -34.36
C ASP A 13 29.93 15.38 -34.78
N ILE A 14 30.96 15.13 -33.97
CA ILE A 14 31.94 14.05 -34.19
C ILE A 14 31.32 12.70 -33.81
N LEU A 15 30.51 12.67 -32.75
CA LEU A 15 29.75 11.49 -32.36
C LEU A 15 28.76 11.08 -33.45
N ALA A 16 28.05 12.04 -34.06
CA ALA A 16 27.15 11.78 -35.18
C ALA A 16 27.91 11.17 -36.38
N GLY A 17 29.10 11.69 -36.69
CA GLY A 17 30.00 11.12 -37.70
C GLY A 17 30.49 9.71 -37.36
N HIS A 18 30.78 9.43 -36.08
CA HIS A 18 31.24 8.13 -35.58
C HIS A 18 30.14 7.06 -35.58
N VAL A 19 28.93 7.41 -35.12
CA VAL A 19 27.76 6.53 -35.15
C VAL A 19 27.35 6.25 -36.59
N GLY A 20 27.43 7.26 -37.47
CA GLY A 20 27.18 7.13 -38.90
C GLY A 20 25.71 6.94 -39.27
N ALA A 21 25.46 6.62 -40.54
CA ALA A 21 24.11 6.39 -41.09
C ALA A 21 23.44 5.13 -40.51
N ILE A 22 22.15 4.92 -40.81
CA ILE A 22 21.35 3.78 -40.32
C ILE A 22 22.01 2.41 -40.58
N ASN A 23 22.78 2.29 -41.67
CA ASN A 23 23.49 1.06 -42.06
C ASN A 23 24.95 1.01 -41.59
N SER A 24 25.34 1.87 -40.63
CA SER A 24 26.69 1.84 -40.07
C SER A 24 26.93 0.57 -39.25
N PHE A 25 28.21 0.22 -39.04
CA PHE A 25 28.57 -0.88 -38.16
C PHE A 25 28.03 -0.71 -36.74
N HIS A 26 27.98 0.52 -36.22
CA HIS A 26 27.45 0.82 -34.88
C HIS A 26 25.95 0.54 -34.79
N ASN A 27 25.16 1.04 -35.73
CA ASN A 27 23.71 0.86 -35.75
C ASN A 27 23.33 -0.61 -36.05
N ILE A 28 24.08 -1.29 -36.92
CA ILE A 28 23.90 -2.72 -37.17
C ILE A 28 24.20 -3.54 -35.92
N ALA A 29 25.31 -3.24 -35.21
CA ALA A 29 25.66 -3.94 -33.97
C ALA A 29 24.61 -3.71 -32.87
N LYS A 30 24.13 -2.47 -32.72
CA LYS A 30 23.05 -2.12 -31.79
C LYS A 30 21.76 -2.89 -32.12
N LYS A 31 21.33 -2.88 -33.38
CA LYS A 31 20.14 -3.62 -33.83
C LYS A 31 20.27 -5.13 -33.55
N LYS A 32 21.43 -5.72 -33.84
CA LYS A 32 21.69 -7.14 -33.52
C LYS A 32 21.62 -7.42 -32.01
N CYS A 33 22.06 -6.49 -31.17
CA CYS A 33 21.93 -6.62 -29.71
C CYS A 33 20.46 -6.55 -29.28
N GLU A 34 19.68 -5.59 -29.81
CA GLU A 34 18.23 -5.49 -29.57
C GLU A 34 17.47 -6.75 -30.04
N ASP A 35 17.86 -7.32 -31.19
CA ASP A 35 17.28 -8.56 -31.70
C ASP A 35 17.64 -9.77 -30.83
N LEU A 36 18.84 -9.79 -30.21
CA LEU A 36 19.24 -10.81 -29.25
C LEU A 36 18.46 -10.70 -27.92
N MET A 37 18.11 -9.48 -27.51
CA MET A 37 17.28 -9.21 -26.32
C MET A 37 15.85 -9.77 -26.42
N ARG A 38 15.40 -10.20 -27.61
CA ARG A 38 14.13 -10.93 -27.78
C ARG A 38 14.03 -12.20 -26.93
N GLN A 39 15.17 -12.78 -26.56
CA GLN A 39 15.24 -13.90 -25.63
C GLN A 39 14.79 -13.52 -24.21
N VAL A 40 15.16 -12.32 -23.75
CA VAL A 40 14.70 -11.77 -22.46
C VAL A 40 13.21 -11.50 -22.51
N ASP A 41 12.67 -11.03 -23.64
CA ASP A 41 11.22 -10.85 -23.82
C ASP A 41 10.46 -12.17 -23.75
N ALA A 42 10.97 -13.23 -24.39
CA ALA A 42 10.39 -14.57 -24.32
C ALA A 42 10.40 -15.10 -22.87
N ALA A 43 11.52 -14.94 -22.16
CA ALA A 43 11.63 -15.31 -20.74
C ALA A 43 10.63 -14.53 -19.88
N ARG A 44 10.54 -13.21 -20.07
CA ARG A 44 9.59 -12.33 -19.37
C ARG A 44 8.14 -12.75 -19.60
N TYR A 45 7.78 -13.14 -20.83
CA TYR A 45 6.45 -13.64 -21.15
C TYR A 45 6.13 -14.92 -20.35
N LEU A 46 7.03 -15.90 -20.38
CA LEU A 46 6.83 -17.17 -19.69
C LEU A 46 6.72 -16.99 -18.17
N LEU A 47 7.57 -16.14 -17.58
CA LEU A 47 7.50 -15.80 -16.15
C LEU A 47 6.16 -15.15 -15.78
N LYS A 48 5.70 -14.17 -16.58
CA LYS A 48 4.42 -13.50 -16.33
C LYS A 48 3.21 -14.44 -16.40
N GLN A 49 3.31 -15.51 -17.19
CA GLN A 49 2.24 -16.50 -17.35
C GLN A 49 2.41 -17.72 -16.41
N GLY A 50 3.49 -17.79 -15.62
CA GLY A 50 3.80 -18.97 -14.81
C GLY A 50 4.07 -20.23 -15.64
N LEU A 51 4.53 -20.08 -16.88
CA LEU A 51 4.74 -21.21 -17.79
C LEU A 51 6.14 -21.82 -17.61
N PRO A 52 6.27 -23.16 -17.67
CA PRO A 52 7.56 -23.82 -17.59
C PRO A 52 8.41 -23.43 -18.80
N PHE A 53 9.69 -23.14 -18.59
CA PHE A 53 10.61 -22.76 -19.66
C PHE A 53 10.98 -23.95 -20.56
N ARG A 54 11.22 -25.11 -19.95
CA ARG A 54 11.78 -26.30 -20.58
C ARG A 54 10.78 -27.47 -20.62
N ALA A 55 10.95 -28.34 -21.60
CA ALA A 55 10.31 -29.66 -21.65
C ALA A 55 11.27 -30.74 -21.10
N HIS A 56 10.84 -32.00 -21.10
CA HIS A 56 11.67 -33.13 -20.66
C HIS A 56 12.87 -33.39 -21.57
N ASP A 57 12.79 -33.05 -22.85
CA ASP A 57 13.91 -33.06 -23.79
C ASP A 57 13.87 -31.84 -24.73
N GLU A 58 15.03 -31.44 -25.26
CA GLU A 58 15.18 -30.35 -26.23
C GLU A 58 15.81 -30.86 -27.54
N ILE A 59 15.70 -32.16 -27.80
CA ILE A 59 16.35 -32.84 -28.93
C ILE A 59 15.76 -32.33 -30.25
N ALA A 60 16.58 -32.29 -31.31
CA ALA A 60 16.20 -31.72 -32.60
C ALA A 60 14.91 -32.29 -33.23
N ASP A 61 14.57 -33.54 -32.91
CA ASP A 61 13.42 -34.25 -33.49
C ASP A 61 12.24 -34.39 -32.52
N SER A 62 12.29 -33.79 -31.33
CA SER A 62 11.18 -33.89 -30.38
C SER A 62 10.00 -33.00 -30.76
N SER A 63 8.81 -33.48 -30.39
CA SER A 63 7.54 -32.80 -30.68
C SER A 63 7.33 -31.54 -29.84
N SER A 64 8.03 -31.39 -28.71
CA SER A 64 8.00 -30.20 -27.85
C SER A 64 9.36 -30.02 -27.17
N LYS A 65 10.10 -28.97 -27.56
CA LYS A 65 11.43 -28.67 -27.03
C LYS A 65 11.39 -27.66 -25.87
N GLY A 66 10.24 -27.51 -25.22
CA GLY A 66 10.02 -26.53 -24.17
C GLY A 66 9.52 -25.18 -24.69
N ASN A 67 8.76 -24.48 -23.85
CA ASN A 67 8.05 -23.27 -24.24
C ASN A 67 8.99 -22.14 -24.65
N PHE A 68 10.19 -22.06 -24.06
CA PHE A 68 11.17 -21.04 -24.42
C PHE A 68 11.65 -21.21 -25.87
N LEU A 69 12.03 -22.43 -26.26
CA LEU A 69 12.51 -22.71 -27.61
C LEU A 69 11.40 -22.55 -28.65
N GLU A 70 10.19 -23.03 -28.38
CA GLU A 70 9.06 -22.87 -29.30
C GLU A 70 8.65 -21.40 -29.46
N LEU A 71 8.62 -20.63 -28.36
CA LEU A 71 8.34 -19.19 -28.42
C LEU A 71 9.42 -18.44 -29.20
N MET A 72 10.70 -18.80 -29.02
CA MET A 72 11.78 -18.20 -29.80
C MET A 72 11.71 -18.54 -31.29
N LYS A 73 11.34 -19.78 -31.66
CA LYS A 73 11.09 -20.13 -33.06
C LYS A 73 9.92 -19.34 -33.64
N TYR A 74 8.85 -19.17 -32.88
CA TYR A 74 7.72 -18.36 -33.28
C TYR A 74 8.14 -16.90 -33.53
N ILE A 75 8.85 -16.28 -32.59
CA ILE A 75 9.36 -14.90 -32.73
C ILE A 75 10.26 -14.77 -33.97
N ALA A 76 11.16 -15.73 -34.19
CA ALA A 76 12.05 -15.76 -35.36
C ALA A 76 11.28 -15.93 -36.68
N ALA A 77 10.17 -16.68 -36.68
CA ALA A 77 9.32 -16.84 -37.86
C ALA A 77 8.55 -15.54 -38.21
N GLN A 78 8.26 -14.69 -37.22
CA GLN A 78 7.55 -13.43 -37.44
C GLN A 78 8.47 -12.27 -37.88
N ASN A 79 9.78 -12.39 -37.69
CA ASN A 79 10.72 -11.30 -37.97
C ASN A 79 12.00 -11.82 -38.62
N GLU A 80 12.19 -11.46 -39.90
CA GLU A 80 13.33 -11.92 -40.71
C GLU A 80 14.68 -11.44 -40.17
N ASP A 81 14.74 -10.23 -39.60
CA ASP A 81 15.97 -9.68 -39.02
C ASP A 81 16.36 -10.44 -37.74
N VAL A 82 15.38 -10.73 -36.87
CA VAL A 82 15.59 -11.56 -35.68
C VAL A 82 15.99 -12.97 -36.08
N SER A 83 15.33 -13.55 -37.09
CA SER A 83 15.63 -14.90 -37.60
C SER A 83 17.09 -15.08 -37.97
N LYS A 84 17.74 -14.03 -38.49
CA LYS A 84 19.15 -14.06 -38.92
C LYS A 84 20.15 -14.11 -37.76
N VAL A 85 19.71 -13.86 -36.52
CA VAL A 85 20.62 -13.66 -35.38
C VAL A 85 20.28 -14.48 -34.14
N VAL A 86 19.22 -15.29 -34.16
CA VAL A 86 18.81 -16.16 -33.04
C VAL A 86 18.88 -17.65 -33.39
N LEU A 87 18.79 -18.51 -32.37
CA LEU A 87 18.80 -19.97 -32.52
C LEU A 87 20.01 -20.43 -33.35
N LYS A 88 19.82 -21.34 -34.30
CA LYS A 88 20.87 -21.89 -35.17
C LYS A 88 21.56 -20.85 -36.08
N ASN A 89 20.93 -19.69 -36.30
CA ASN A 89 21.45 -18.64 -37.15
C ASN A 89 22.32 -17.63 -36.37
N ALA A 90 22.34 -17.72 -35.03
CA ALA A 90 23.19 -16.85 -34.22
C ALA A 90 24.68 -17.12 -34.48
N PRO A 91 25.52 -16.07 -34.49
CA PRO A 91 26.95 -16.22 -34.77
C PRO A 91 27.67 -16.98 -33.65
N GLY A 92 28.36 -18.06 -33.99
CA GLY A 92 29.14 -18.86 -33.03
C GLY A 92 28.29 -19.44 -31.91
N ASN A 93 28.69 -19.19 -30.66
CA ASN A 93 28.01 -19.70 -29.46
C ASN A 93 26.89 -18.77 -28.95
N ASN A 94 26.52 -17.73 -29.70
CA ASN A 94 25.54 -16.72 -29.28
C ASN A 94 24.08 -17.16 -29.39
N GLN A 95 23.83 -18.47 -29.57
CA GLN A 95 22.47 -18.99 -29.65
C GLN A 95 21.70 -18.73 -28.35
N MET A 96 22.41 -18.68 -27.20
CA MET A 96 21.87 -18.38 -25.87
C MET A 96 20.72 -19.29 -25.40
N VAL A 97 20.54 -20.42 -26.08
CA VAL A 97 19.51 -21.43 -25.76
C VAL A 97 20.00 -22.55 -24.85
N SER A 98 21.26 -22.54 -24.43
CA SER A 98 21.80 -23.65 -23.65
C SER A 98 21.19 -23.72 -22.25
N HIS A 99 21.05 -24.94 -21.73
CA HIS A 99 21.43 -25.29 -20.36
C HIS A 99 21.61 -24.13 -19.35
N PRO A 100 22.89 -23.82 -19.03
CA PRO A 100 23.26 -22.72 -18.12
C PRO A 100 22.70 -21.36 -18.52
N ILE A 101 22.70 -21.00 -19.81
CA ILE A 101 22.32 -19.64 -20.22
C ILE A 101 20.84 -19.35 -19.93
N GLN A 102 19.93 -20.28 -20.21
CA GLN A 102 18.52 -20.07 -19.84
C GLN A 102 18.35 -19.91 -18.32
N LYS A 103 19.16 -20.63 -17.53
CA LYS A 103 19.14 -20.51 -16.06
C LYS A 103 19.67 -19.15 -15.60
N ASP A 104 20.74 -18.66 -16.23
CA ASP A 104 21.28 -17.32 -15.96
C ASP A 104 20.26 -16.24 -16.31
N ILE A 105 19.61 -16.33 -17.48
CA ILE A 105 18.53 -15.43 -17.88
C ILE A 105 17.40 -15.43 -16.84
N VAL A 106 16.97 -16.62 -16.39
CA VAL A 106 15.93 -16.75 -15.35
C VAL A 106 16.38 -16.11 -14.03
N ASN A 107 17.65 -16.27 -13.64
CA ASN A 107 18.20 -15.73 -12.39
C ASN A 107 18.37 -14.21 -12.41
N CYS A 108 18.55 -13.58 -13.59
CA CYS A 108 18.62 -12.12 -13.68
C CYS A 108 17.31 -11.43 -13.26
N PHE A 109 16.15 -12.05 -13.50
CA PHE A 109 14.85 -11.46 -13.13
C PHE A 109 14.66 -11.28 -11.62
N PRO A 110 14.83 -12.30 -10.76
CA PRO A 110 14.73 -12.13 -9.32
C PRO A 110 15.81 -11.20 -8.77
N GLU A 111 17.04 -11.22 -9.31
CA GLU A 111 18.07 -10.25 -8.91
C GLU A 111 17.64 -8.81 -9.18
N GLU A 112 17.13 -8.52 -10.38
CA GLU A 112 16.66 -7.17 -10.73
C GLU A 112 15.41 -6.76 -9.95
N ALA A 113 14.49 -7.70 -9.70
CA ALA A 113 13.31 -7.45 -8.88
C ALA A 113 13.71 -7.13 -7.42
N ILE A 114 14.62 -7.91 -6.84
CA ILE A 114 15.16 -7.67 -5.50
C ILE A 114 15.88 -6.31 -5.45
N ASN A 115 16.75 -6.02 -6.43
CA ASN A 115 17.44 -4.74 -6.50
C ASN A 115 16.45 -3.56 -6.59
N SER A 116 15.39 -3.69 -7.39
CA SER A 116 14.34 -2.69 -7.51
C SER A 116 13.61 -2.47 -6.19
N ILE A 117 13.22 -3.56 -5.50
CA ILE A 117 12.56 -3.50 -4.19
C ILE A 117 13.49 -2.87 -3.14
N VAL A 118 14.76 -3.27 -3.09
CA VAL A 118 15.75 -2.72 -2.15
C VAL A 118 15.98 -1.23 -2.40
N GLN A 119 16.05 -0.81 -3.67
CA GLN A 119 16.13 0.62 -4.02
C GLN A 119 14.86 1.38 -3.66
N GLU A 120 13.69 0.75 -3.74
CA GLU A 120 12.41 1.34 -3.35
C GLU A 120 12.29 1.49 -1.83
N MET A 121 12.72 0.48 -1.08
CA MET A 121 12.81 0.49 0.39
C MET A 121 13.82 1.53 0.89
N ASP A 122 14.92 1.74 0.15
CA ASP A 122 16.05 2.60 0.55
C ASP A 122 16.56 2.23 1.97
N ASN A 123 17.08 3.19 2.73
CA ASN A 123 17.46 3.05 4.13
C ASN A 123 16.31 3.33 5.11
N ASP A 124 15.05 3.19 4.68
CA ASP A 124 13.87 3.44 5.53
C ASP A 124 13.48 2.20 6.37
N VAL A 125 12.57 2.39 7.32
CA VAL A 125 12.12 1.34 8.23
C VAL A 125 11.22 0.35 7.51
N PHE A 126 11.52 -0.95 7.63
CA PHE A 126 10.69 -2.03 7.15
C PHE A 126 10.41 -3.05 8.27
N ALA A 127 9.31 -3.78 8.12
CA ALA A 127 8.99 -4.95 8.92
C ALA A 127 9.30 -6.23 8.13
N LEU A 128 9.80 -7.24 8.83
CA LEU A 128 10.03 -8.58 8.30
C LEU A 128 8.96 -9.51 8.88
N LEU A 129 8.17 -10.12 8.01
CA LEU A 129 7.26 -11.20 8.38
C LEU A 129 7.86 -12.51 7.88
N VAL A 130 8.02 -13.47 8.78
CA VAL A 130 8.55 -14.80 8.47
C VAL A 130 7.50 -15.81 8.89
N ASP A 131 7.06 -16.64 7.96
CA ASP A 131 6.11 -17.71 8.21
C ASP A 131 6.66 -19.03 7.68
N GLU A 132 6.37 -20.11 8.39
CA GLU A 132 6.89 -21.43 8.08
C GLU A 132 5.73 -22.42 7.96
N SER A 133 5.72 -23.18 6.86
CA SER A 133 4.72 -24.22 6.62
C SER A 133 5.38 -25.46 6.03
N ALA A 134 4.94 -26.64 6.43
CA ALA A 134 5.40 -27.89 5.85
C ALA A 134 4.50 -28.29 4.68
N ASP A 135 5.09 -28.71 3.56
CA ASP A 135 4.33 -29.23 2.42
C ASP A 135 3.86 -30.69 2.64
N CYS A 136 3.12 -31.25 1.69
CA CYS A 136 2.61 -32.63 1.75
C CYS A 136 3.71 -33.71 1.80
N SER A 137 4.98 -33.33 1.57
CA SER A 137 6.16 -34.19 1.70
C SER A 137 6.92 -33.98 3.02
N MET A 138 6.34 -33.24 3.98
CA MET A 138 6.93 -32.86 5.25
C MET A 138 8.21 -32.04 5.10
N LYS A 139 8.35 -31.29 4.00
CA LYS A 139 9.43 -30.32 3.83
C LYS A 139 8.97 -28.96 4.30
N GLU A 140 9.70 -28.40 5.26
CA GLU A 140 9.52 -27.03 5.73
C GLU A 140 9.83 -26.03 4.60
N GLN A 141 8.90 -25.11 4.37
CA GLN A 141 9.04 -23.97 3.48
C GLN A 141 8.81 -22.69 4.28
N MET A 142 9.75 -21.75 4.16
CA MET A 142 9.70 -20.48 4.86
C MET A 142 9.39 -19.36 3.88
N ALA A 143 8.27 -18.68 4.10
CA ALA A 143 7.91 -17.46 3.40
C ALA A 143 8.49 -16.25 4.15
N ILE A 144 9.22 -15.40 3.44
CA ILE A 144 9.75 -14.14 3.97
C ILE A 144 9.07 -13.00 3.21
N VAL A 145 8.40 -12.11 3.95
CA VAL A 145 7.73 -10.94 3.39
C VAL A 145 8.35 -9.67 3.97
N PHE A 146 8.80 -8.79 3.09
CA PHE A 146 9.21 -7.44 3.44
C PHE A 146 8.00 -6.51 3.36
N HIS A 147 7.67 -5.83 4.46
CA HIS A 147 6.59 -4.87 4.52
C HIS A 147 7.17 -3.49 4.82
N PHE A 148 7.08 -2.58 3.85
CA PHE A 148 7.56 -1.21 3.94
C PHE A 148 6.50 -0.23 3.45
N VAL A 149 6.64 1.04 3.80
CA VAL A 149 5.70 2.09 3.37
C VAL A 149 6.27 2.79 2.14
N ASP A 150 5.47 2.91 1.08
CA ASP A 150 5.88 3.60 -0.14
C ASP A 150 6.24 5.08 0.14
N LYS A 151 7.34 5.54 -0.46
CA LYS A 151 7.87 6.89 -0.28
C LYS A 151 6.93 7.99 -0.74
N HIS A 152 6.08 7.75 -1.74
CA HIS A 152 5.08 8.72 -2.18
C HIS A 152 4.00 8.87 -1.13
N VAL A 153 3.54 7.77 -0.53
CA VAL A 153 2.61 7.80 0.62
C VAL A 153 3.22 8.59 1.78
N VAL A 154 4.49 8.32 2.12
CA VAL A 154 5.20 9.08 3.18
C VAL A 154 5.31 10.57 2.84
N ALA A 155 5.66 10.91 1.59
CA ALA A 155 5.79 12.29 1.15
C ALA A 155 4.46 13.05 1.15
N VAL A 156 3.36 12.38 0.80
CA VAL A 156 2.00 12.92 0.91
C VAL A 156 1.63 13.11 2.37
N ALA A 157 1.80 12.10 3.21
CA ALA A 157 1.47 12.17 4.64
C ALA A 157 2.23 13.30 5.36
N LYS A 158 3.53 13.49 5.06
CA LYS A 158 4.35 14.58 5.62
C LYS A 158 3.86 15.98 5.27
N LYS A 159 3.10 16.14 4.17
CA LYS A 159 2.54 17.44 3.77
C LYS A 159 1.24 17.80 4.50
N HIS A 160 0.63 16.85 5.21
CA HIS A 160 -0.66 17.04 5.88
C HIS A 160 -0.47 17.16 7.38
N PHE A 161 0.10 18.28 7.83
CA PHE A 161 0.27 18.61 9.25
C PHE A 161 -1.06 18.56 10.00
N GLU A 162 -2.15 18.96 9.34
CA GLU A 162 -3.50 19.05 9.89
C GLU A 162 -4.02 17.69 10.36
N VAL A 163 -3.69 16.60 9.66
CA VAL A 163 -4.12 15.24 10.06
C VAL A 163 -3.40 14.82 11.33
N LYS A 164 -2.09 15.11 11.42
CA LYS A 164 -1.32 14.82 12.63
C LYS A 164 -1.80 15.67 13.81
N ASP A 165 -1.95 16.98 13.62
CA ASP A 165 -2.47 17.89 14.65
C ASP A 165 -3.85 17.43 15.12
N PHE A 166 -4.74 17.03 14.22
CA PHE A 166 -6.05 16.48 14.58
C PHE A 166 -5.93 15.29 15.53
N PHE A 167 -5.15 14.25 15.19
CA PHE A 167 -5.00 13.09 16.08
C PHE A 167 -4.27 13.41 17.39
N ASP A 168 -3.34 14.37 17.39
CA ASP A 168 -2.69 14.86 18.60
C ASP A 168 -3.71 15.55 19.52
N LYS A 169 -4.63 16.36 18.97
CA LYS A 169 -5.73 17.01 19.72
C LYS A 169 -6.74 16.00 20.25
N ILE A 170 -7.10 14.98 19.47
CA ILE A 170 -7.98 13.89 19.93
C ILE A 170 -7.33 13.14 21.09
N SER A 171 -6.03 12.84 20.98
CA SER A 171 -5.28 12.18 22.06
C SER A 171 -5.23 13.04 23.33
N LEU A 172 -5.02 14.35 23.17
CA LEU A 172 -5.08 15.31 24.28
C LEU A 172 -6.47 15.34 24.91
N LEU A 173 -7.54 15.39 24.11
CA LEU A 173 -8.93 15.37 24.59
C LEU A 173 -9.22 14.12 25.42
N VAL A 174 -8.85 12.94 24.91
CA VAL A 174 -9.03 11.68 25.63
C VAL A 174 -8.24 11.69 26.94
N ASN A 175 -7.02 12.23 26.95
CA ASN A 175 -6.25 12.37 28.18
C ASN A 175 -6.91 13.34 29.17
N VAL A 176 -7.39 14.50 28.73
CA VAL A 176 -8.07 15.46 29.60
C VAL A 176 -9.29 14.81 30.27
N ILE A 177 -10.07 14.02 29.54
CA ILE A 177 -11.31 13.43 30.05
C ILE A 177 -11.07 12.12 30.82
N ALA A 178 -10.11 11.29 30.38
CA ALA A 178 -9.95 9.92 30.87
C ALA A 178 -8.69 9.69 31.74
N ALA A 179 -7.86 10.70 32.01
CA ALA A 179 -6.62 10.51 32.77
C ALA A 179 -6.80 10.19 34.27
N SER A 180 -7.98 10.43 34.87
CA SER A 180 -8.21 10.14 36.30
C SER A 180 -9.54 9.45 36.56
N CYS A 181 -9.59 8.66 37.63
CA CYS A 181 -10.82 7.98 38.06
C CYS A 181 -11.94 9.00 38.37
N LYS A 182 -11.61 10.11 39.04
CA LYS A 182 -12.57 11.18 39.34
C LYS A 182 -13.24 11.73 38.08
N ARG A 183 -12.45 11.98 37.03
CA ARG A 183 -12.99 12.49 35.76
C ARG A 183 -13.82 11.44 35.04
N LYS A 184 -13.44 10.16 35.09
CA LYS A 184 -14.25 9.06 34.57
C LYS A 184 -15.60 8.94 35.29
N ASP A 185 -15.61 9.08 36.61
CA ASP A 185 -16.84 9.03 37.40
C ASP A 185 -17.74 10.23 37.07
N LYS A 186 -17.17 11.43 36.96
CA LYS A 186 -17.91 12.63 36.54
C LYS A 186 -18.48 12.51 35.13
N MET A 187 -17.70 11.94 34.20
CA MET A 187 -18.12 11.67 32.83
C MET A 187 -19.33 10.73 32.78
N ARG A 188 -19.37 9.70 33.64
CA ARG A 188 -20.52 8.79 33.76
C ARG A 188 -21.75 9.49 34.34
N GLU A 189 -21.56 10.37 35.32
CA GLU A 189 -22.64 11.19 35.89
C GLU A 189 -23.26 12.09 34.82
N ILE A 190 -22.44 12.84 34.09
CA ILE A 190 -22.87 13.70 32.97
C ILE A 190 -23.65 12.89 31.93
N GLN A 191 -23.10 11.72 31.53
CA GLN A 191 -23.77 10.86 30.56
C GLN A 191 -25.13 10.37 31.05
N ARG A 192 -25.25 10.02 32.34
CA ARG A 192 -26.52 9.60 32.95
C ARG A 192 -27.54 10.74 32.94
N ASP A 193 -27.12 11.95 33.32
CA ASP A 193 -28.00 13.12 33.35
C ASP A 193 -28.52 13.48 31.95
N ILE A 194 -27.66 13.42 30.93
CA ILE A 194 -28.05 13.66 29.53
C ILE A 194 -29.05 12.60 29.06
N ILE A 195 -28.80 11.32 29.36
CA ILE A 195 -29.71 10.22 29.00
C ILE A 195 -31.06 10.38 29.71
N GLU A 196 -31.07 10.68 31.01
CA GLU A 196 -32.30 10.88 31.78
C GLU A 196 -33.11 12.08 31.27
N LYS A 197 -32.45 13.19 30.93
CA LYS A 197 -33.09 14.35 30.29
C LYS A 197 -33.68 13.98 28.93
N GLY A 198 -32.93 13.28 28.08
CA GLY A 198 -33.38 12.83 26.76
C GLY A 198 -34.52 11.81 26.80
N ILE A 199 -34.56 10.94 27.82
CA ILE A 199 -35.70 10.04 28.06
C ILE A 199 -36.93 10.85 28.48
N SER A 200 -36.74 11.83 29.37
CA SER A 200 -37.82 12.68 29.88
C SER A 200 -38.42 13.59 28.80
N SER A 201 -37.60 14.05 27.84
CA SER A 201 -38.04 14.83 26.67
C SER A 201 -38.67 13.98 25.56
N GLY A 202 -38.52 12.65 25.63
CA GLY A 202 -39.00 11.72 24.61
C GLY A 202 -38.09 11.60 23.38
N GLU A 203 -36.90 12.23 23.40
CA GLU A 203 -35.90 12.17 22.33
C GLU A 203 -35.16 10.82 22.32
N ILE A 204 -34.99 10.19 23.48
CA ILE A 204 -34.31 8.90 23.64
C ILE A 204 -35.32 7.79 23.95
N LYS A 205 -35.32 6.76 23.10
CA LYS A 205 -36.13 5.54 23.33
C LYS A 205 -35.49 4.65 24.38
N THR A 206 -36.31 4.03 25.22
CA THR A 206 -35.87 3.04 26.21
C THR A 206 -36.05 1.61 25.66
N GLY A 207 -35.12 0.72 25.99
CA GLY A 207 -35.14 -0.66 25.51
C GLY A 207 -34.00 -1.49 26.09
N LYS A 208 -34.15 -2.82 26.08
CA LYS A 208 -33.15 -3.74 26.64
C LYS A 208 -31.86 -3.67 25.81
N GLY A 209 -30.78 -3.17 26.42
CA GLY A 209 -29.47 -2.99 25.77
C GLY A 209 -29.23 -1.59 25.19
N LEU A 210 -30.20 -0.68 25.25
CA LEU A 210 -30.01 0.73 24.86
C LEU A 210 -29.42 1.55 26.02
N ASN A 211 -28.72 2.64 25.69
CA ASN A 211 -28.21 3.63 26.64
C ASN A 211 -27.21 3.05 27.66
N GLN A 212 -26.41 2.07 27.26
CA GLN A 212 -25.35 1.50 28.10
C GLN A 212 -24.26 2.53 28.40
N GLU A 213 -23.63 2.40 29.57
CA GLU A 213 -22.45 3.19 29.90
C GLU A 213 -21.36 2.92 28.86
N SER A 214 -20.91 3.99 28.19
CA SER A 214 -19.81 3.93 27.23
C SER A 214 -18.62 4.72 27.78
N SER A 215 -17.42 4.34 27.36
CA SER A 215 -16.19 5.03 27.75
C SER A 215 -15.40 5.34 26.50
N LEU A 216 -14.79 6.53 26.43
CA LEU A 216 -13.86 6.87 25.36
C LEU A 216 -12.65 5.93 25.40
N PRO A 217 -12.50 5.01 24.43
CA PRO A 217 -11.31 4.19 24.37
C PRO A 217 -10.12 5.08 24.01
N GLY A 218 -8.97 4.83 24.63
CA GLY A 218 -7.74 5.51 24.23
C GLY A 218 -7.35 5.15 22.80
N PRO A 219 -6.96 6.11 21.94
CA PRO A 219 -6.40 5.79 20.64
C PRO A 219 -5.08 5.04 20.86
N ARG A 220 -5.03 3.76 20.51
CA ARG A 220 -3.77 2.99 20.55
C ARG A 220 -3.05 3.21 19.22
N SER A 221 -1.84 3.75 19.30
CA SER A 221 -1.02 4.25 18.18
C SER A 221 -0.69 3.24 17.08
N THR A 222 -1.00 1.95 17.26
CA THR A 222 -0.56 0.89 16.34
C THR A 222 -1.66 0.28 15.49
N ARG A 223 -2.94 0.69 15.62
CA ARG A 223 -4.05 0.08 14.86
C ARG A 223 -5.10 1.11 14.44
N TRP A 224 -5.29 1.26 13.14
CA TRP A 224 -6.32 2.14 12.54
C TRP A 224 -7.73 1.90 13.09
N GLY A 225 -8.10 0.64 13.36
CA GLY A 225 -9.39 0.32 13.99
C GLY A 225 -9.57 0.86 15.42
N SER A 226 -8.47 1.13 16.14
CA SER A 226 -8.54 1.83 17.44
C SER A 226 -8.89 3.30 17.26
N HIS A 227 -8.32 3.95 16.24
CA HIS A 227 -8.63 5.34 15.92
C HIS A 227 -10.08 5.47 15.47
N TYR A 228 -10.55 4.59 14.58
CA TYR A 228 -11.95 4.54 14.16
C TYR A 228 -12.91 4.46 15.35
N LYS A 229 -12.71 3.48 16.25
CA LYS A 229 -13.54 3.30 17.46
C LYS A 229 -13.51 4.51 18.39
N THR A 230 -12.36 5.17 18.52
CA THR A 230 -12.22 6.39 19.33
C THR A 230 -13.05 7.54 18.75
N LEU A 231 -12.94 7.77 17.43
CA LEU A 231 -13.68 8.83 16.75
C LEU A 231 -15.19 8.56 16.74
N LEU A 232 -15.59 7.30 16.49
CA LEU A 232 -16.99 6.90 16.56
C LEU A 232 -17.58 7.19 17.95
N GLN A 233 -16.88 6.76 18.99
CA GLN A 233 -17.31 6.99 20.36
C GLN A 233 -17.34 8.49 20.72
N LEU A 234 -16.40 9.28 20.19
CA LEU A 234 -16.37 10.73 20.39
C LEU A 234 -17.59 11.42 19.78
N VAL A 235 -17.99 11.04 18.56
CA VAL A 235 -19.21 11.56 17.91
C VAL A 235 -20.45 11.16 18.71
N GLU A 236 -20.54 9.90 19.14
CA GLU A 236 -21.67 9.40 19.93
C GLU A 236 -21.78 10.07 21.31
N MET A 237 -20.65 10.44 21.93
CA MET A 237 -20.59 11.06 23.26
C MET A 237 -20.37 12.58 23.22
N PHE A 238 -20.57 13.23 22.07
CA PHE A 238 -20.13 14.61 21.86
C PHE A 238 -20.67 15.58 22.93
N SER A 239 -21.98 15.54 23.23
CA SER A 239 -22.59 16.40 24.25
C SER A 239 -21.98 16.17 25.64
N SER A 240 -21.75 14.92 25.99
CA SER A 240 -21.19 14.55 27.29
C SER A 240 -19.70 14.97 27.38
N VAL A 241 -18.96 14.87 26.28
CA VAL A 241 -17.59 15.36 26.15
C VAL A 241 -17.52 16.87 26.30
N ASP A 242 -18.44 17.58 25.65
CA ASP A 242 -18.54 19.04 25.72
C ASP A 242 -18.80 19.52 27.16
N GLU A 243 -19.80 18.95 27.84
CA GLU A 243 -20.09 19.24 29.24
C GLU A 243 -18.89 18.93 30.16
N MET A 244 -18.18 17.82 29.91
CA MET A 244 -17.00 17.47 30.70
C MET A 244 -15.84 18.45 30.49
N LEU A 245 -15.64 18.95 29.26
CA LEU A 245 -14.61 19.95 29.00
C LEU A 245 -14.97 21.29 29.68
N MET A 246 -16.24 21.71 29.65
CA MET A 246 -16.70 22.90 30.40
C MET A 246 -16.45 22.75 31.89
N TYR A 247 -16.72 21.57 32.45
CA TYR A 247 -16.41 21.25 33.84
C TYR A 247 -14.91 21.35 34.16
N VAL A 248 -14.02 20.81 33.31
CA VAL A 248 -12.56 20.89 33.53
C VAL A 248 -12.03 22.32 33.36
N GLU A 249 -12.64 23.13 32.49
CA GLU A 249 -12.31 24.54 32.34
C GLU A 249 -12.58 25.33 33.62
N ASP A 250 -13.70 25.08 34.28
CA ASP A 250 -14.11 25.80 35.49
C ASP A 250 -13.46 25.24 36.77
N GLU A 251 -13.46 23.92 36.92
CA GLU A 251 -13.03 23.21 38.15
C GLU A 251 -11.62 22.59 38.07
N GLY A 252 -10.90 22.76 36.95
CA GLY A 252 -9.57 22.17 36.77
C GLY A 252 -8.61 22.47 37.94
N ALA A 253 -7.80 21.49 38.32
CA ALA A 253 -6.95 21.58 39.52
C ALA A 253 -5.82 22.63 39.37
N ASP A 254 -5.40 22.89 38.13
CA ASP A 254 -4.37 23.86 37.79
C ASP A 254 -4.75 24.64 36.52
N LEU A 255 -4.10 25.79 36.31
CA LEU A 255 -4.34 26.66 35.15
C LEU A 255 -4.03 25.98 33.81
N THR A 256 -3.12 25.00 33.79
CA THR A 256 -2.77 24.26 32.58
C THR A 256 -3.93 23.39 32.13
N GLN A 257 -4.55 22.65 33.03
CA GLN A 257 -5.73 21.82 32.75
C GLN A 257 -6.90 22.66 32.25
N ARG A 258 -7.15 23.80 32.91
CA ARG A 258 -8.24 24.71 32.52
C ARG A 258 -8.00 25.30 31.13
N SER A 259 -6.78 25.76 30.87
CA SER A 259 -6.38 26.30 29.56
C SER A 259 -6.44 25.25 28.44
N GLN A 260 -6.03 24.01 28.73
CA GLN A 260 -6.17 22.89 27.80
C GLN A 260 -7.63 22.59 27.47
N ALA A 261 -8.51 22.56 28.47
CA ALA A 261 -9.95 22.33 28.27
C ALA A 261 -10.58 23.46 27.44
N ASN A 262 -10.32 24.73 27.77
CA ASN A 262 -10.77 25.88 26.98
C ASN A 262 -10.29 25.81 25.52
N GLY A 263 -9.01 25.47 25.33
CA GLY A 263 -8.42 25.32 24.00
C GLY A 263 -9.07 24.20 23.20
N LEU A 264 -9.40 23.07 23.84
CA LEU A 264 -10.11 21.95 23.21
C LEU A 264 -11.55 22.30 22.86
N LEU A 265 -12.28 23.00 23.75
CA LEU A 265 -13.64 23.49 23.46
C LEU A 265 -13.65 24.37 22.21
N LYS A 266 -12.77 25.37 22.17
CA LYS A 266 -12.63 26.24 20.99
C LYS A 266 -12.26 25.47 19.73
N TYR A 267 -11.46 24.41 19.87
CA TYR A 267 -11.03 23.59 18.74
C TYR A 267 -12.21 22.78 18.17
N ILE A 268 -12.92 22.00 19.01
CA ILE A 268 -13.96 21.06 18.55
C ILE A 268 -15.22 21.76 18.03
N HIS A 269 -15.47 23.01 18.43
CA HIS A 269 -16.63 23.80 18.01
C HIS A 269 -16.44 24.59 16.70
N THR A 270 -15.31 24.41 16.01
CA THR A 270 -15.13 25.01 14.68
C THR A 270 -15.60 24.06 13.58
N PHE A 271 -16.27 24.61 12.57
CA PHE A 271 -16.79 23.84 11.43
C PHE A 271 -15.71 22.95 10.80
N ASP A 272 -14.53 23.51 10.53
CA ASP A 272 -13.42 22.76 9.95
C ASP A 272 -13.08 21.49 10.75
N ARG A 273 -13.14 21.53 12.09
CA ARG A 273 -12.79 20.39 12.94
C ARG A 273 -13.89 19.37 13.04
N VAL A 274 -15.15 19.80 13.06
CA VAL A 274 -16.31 18.91 12.91
C VAL A 274 -16.24 18.21 11.56
N PHE A 275 -15.99 18.97 10.49
CA PHE A 275 -15.82 18.44 9.15
C PHE A 275 -14.69 17.41 9.05
N TYR A 276 -13.50 17.71 9.59
CA TYR A 276 -12.39 16.76 9.63
C TYR A 276 -12.72 15.49 10.43
N LEU A 277 -13.43 15.62 11.56
CA LEU A 277 -13.86 14.49 12.37
C LEU A 277 -14.77 13.56 11.57
N HIS A 278 -15.81 14.10 10.93
CA HIS A 278 -16.74 13.33 10.11
C HIS A 278 -16.05 12.72 8.89
N LEU A 279 -15.15 13.45 8.22
CA LEU A 279 -14.45 12.97 7.02
C LEU A 279 -13.54 11.79 7.37
N THR A 280 -12.78 11.93 8.46
CA THR A 280 -11.87 10.89 8.94
C THR A 280 -12.67 9.66 9.40
N LEU A 281 -13.79 9.87 10.11
CA LEU A 281 -14.67 8.79 10.55
C LEU A 281 -15.23 8.02 9.35
N HIS A 282 -15.68 8.71 8.30
CA HIS A 282 -16.22 8.07 7.10
C HIS A 282 -15.17 7.24 6.36
N ILE A 283 -13.98 7.81 6.11
CA ILE A 283 -12.87 7.10 5.44
C ILE A 283 -12.46 5.87 6.24
N LEU A 284 -12.27 6.02 7.56
CA LEU A 284 -11.89 4.91 8.42
C LEU A 284 -12.99 3.83 8.46
N GLY A 285 -14.26 4.23 8.49
CA GLY A 285 -15.40 3.31 8.46
C GLY A 285 -15.45 2.46 7.19
N LEU A 286 -15.17 3.05 6.02
CA LEU A 286 -15.06 2.31 4.76
C LEU A 286 -13.93 1.27 4.81
N THR A 287 -12.81 1.60 5.45
CA THR A 287 -11.64 0.71 5.54
C THR A 287 -11.72 -0.31 6.69
N GLU A 288 -12.57 -0.10 7.70
CA GLU A 288 -12.61 -0.95 8.89
C GLU A 288 -13.03 -2.38 8.57
N ASN A 289 -14.00 -2.55 7.67
CA ASN A 289 -14.46 -3.89 7.25
C ASN A 289 -13.32 -4.70 6.61
N LEU A 290 -12.54 -4.06 5.74
CA LEU A 290 -11.36 -4.68 5.12
C LEU A 290 -10.30 -4.99 6.19
N SER A 291 -10.02 -4.04 7.08
CA SER A 291 -9.06 -4.20 8.18
C SER A 291 -9.40 -5.39 9.08
N LEU A 292 -10.67 -5.57 9.43
CA LEU A 292 -11.14 -6.70 10.24
C LEU A 292 -11.06 -8.02 9.48
N ALA A 293 -11.47 -8.04 8.22
CA ALA A 293 -11.45 -9.26 7.40
C ALA A 293 -10.03 -9.77 7.15
N LEU A 294 -9.07 -8.87 6.90
CA LEU A 294 -7.66 -9.22 6.71
C LEU A 294 -6.97 -9.73 7.99
N GLN A 295 -7.59 -9.56 9.16
CA GLN A 295 -7.09 -10.07 10.44
C GLN A 295 -7.67 -11.44 10.81
N LEU A 296 -8.63 -11.99 10.04
CA LEU A 296 -9.18 -13.32 10.27
C LEU A 296 -8.16 -14.39 9.88
N LYS A 297 -8.06 -15.45 10.71
CA LYS A 297 -7.09 -16.54 10.51
C LYS A 297 -7.47 -17.46 9.35
N ASP A 298 -8.74 -17.45 9.00
CA ASP A 298 -9.43 -18.31 8.04
C ASP A 298 -9.81 -17.56 6.76
N GLN A 299 -9.19 -16.39 6.53
CA GLN A 299 -9.41 -15.59 5.34
C GLN A 299 -8.76 -16.20 4.10
N ASP A 300 -9.55 -16.46 3.05
CA ASP A 300 -9.06 -16.88 1.74
C ASP A 300 -8.59 -15.68 0.89
N ILE A 301 -7.56 -15.90 0.06
CA ILE A 301 -6.93 -14.85 -0.75
C ILE A 301 -7.89 -14.24 -1.78
N LEU A 302 -8.79 -15.03 -2.39
CA LEU A 302 -9.76 -14.52 -3.36
C LEU A 302 -10.76 -13.60 -2.66
N ASN A 303 -11.18 -13.96 -1.46
CA ASN A 303 -12.05 -13.11 -0.63
C ASN A 303 -11.33 -11.83 -0.21
N ALA A 304 -10.05 -11.91 0.18
CA ALA A 304 -9.25 -10.74 0.54
C ALA A 304 -9.12 -9.76 -0.63
N VAL A 305 -8.78 -10.25 -1.83
CA VAL A 305 -8.69 -9.44 -3.05
C VAL A 305 -10.03 -8.81 -3.41
N SER A 306 -11.12 -9.59 -3.34
CA SER A 306 -12.47 -9.07 -3.60
C SER A 306 -12.87 -7.94 -2.62
N LEU A 307 -12.55 -8.08 -1.34
CA LEU A 307 -12.78 -7.05 -0.32
C LEU A 307 -11.92 -5.81 -0.55
N GLU A 308 -10.66 -5.98 -0.94
CA GLU A 308 -9.76 -4.89 -1.29
C GLU A 308 -10.32 -4.09 -2.49
N GLU A 309 -10.68 -4.77 -3.58
CA GLU A 309 -11.28 -4.15 -4.77
C GLU A 309 -12.61 -3.46 -4.46
N SER A 310 -13.43 -4.05 -3.60
CA SER A 310 -14.69 -3.45 -3.16
C SER A 310 -14.44 -2.16 -2.37
N THR A 311 -13.53 -2.20 -1.40
CA THR A 311 -13.17 -1.05 -0.55
C THR A 311 -12.58 0.08 -1.39
N LYS A 312 -11.69 -0.25 -2.34
CA LYS A 312 -11.13 0.71 -3.29
C LYS A 312 -12.20 1.38 -4.14
N ARG A 313 -13.18 0.61 -4.64
CA ARG A 313 -14.32 1.15 -5.39
C ARG A 313 -15.18 2.10 -4.55
N GLN A 314 -15.43 1.78 -3.28
CA GLN A 314 -16.18 2.65 -2.38
C GLN A 314 -15.45 3.98 -2.12
N LEU A 315 -14.15 3.93 -1.83
CA LEU A 315 -13.33 5.14 -1.65
C LEU A 315 -13.29 6.00 -2.92
N GLN A 316 -13.18 5.37 -4.09
CA GLN A 316 -13.18 6.07 -5.38
C GLN A 316 -14.54 6.73 -5.64
N LYS A 317 -15.64 6.00 -5.44
CA LYS A 317 -16.99 6.55 -5.59
C LYS A 317 -17.24 7.72 -4.64
N PHE A 318 -16.78 7.61 -3.40
CA PHE A 318 -16.86 8.70 -2.43
C PHE A 318 -16.10 9.94 -2.91
N ARG A 319 -14.90 9.74 -3.46
CA ARG A 319 -14.05 10.82 -3.99
C ARG A 319 -14.67 11.51 -5.21
N ASP A 320 -15.28 10.76 -6.11
CA ASP A 320 -15.76 11.29 -7.40
C ASP A 320 -17.15 11.94 -7.27
N ASP A 321 -18.07 11.28 -6.56
CA ASP A 321 -19.49 11.66 -6.54
C ASP A 321 -20.06 11.86 -5.11
N GLY A 322 -19.32 11.49 -4.07
CA GLY A 322 -19.82 11.46 -2.68
C GLY A 322 -19.72 12.77 -1.92
N TRP A 323 -18.98 13.75 -2.44
CA TRP A 323 -18.62 14.96 -1.69
C TRP A 323 -19.82 15.83 -1.32
N ASP A 324 -20.70 16.13 -2.29
CA ASP A 324 -21.84 17.00 -2.06
C ASP A 324 -22.83 16.40 -1.05
N SER A 325 -23.08 15.09 -1.14
CA SER A 325 -23.92 14.39 -0.16
C SER A 325 -23.31 14.46 1.23
N PHE A 326 -22.00 14.22 1.34
CA PHE A 326 -21.30 14.22 2.60
C PHE A 326 -21.28 15.59 3.27
N VAL A 327 -21.02 16.66 2.52
CA VAL A 327 -21.01 18.03 3.04
C VAL A 327 -22.41 18.46 3.53
N ASN A 328 -23.48 17.98 2.91
CA ASN A 328 -24.85 18.28 3.36
C ASN A 328 -25.25 17.53 4.65
N ASP A 329 -24.61 16.39 4.92
CA ASP A 329 -24.88 15.57 6.11
C ASP A 329 -24.09 16.05 7.35
N VAL A 330 -23.04 16.85 7.18
CA VAL A 330 -22.16 17.41 8.24
C VAL A 330 -22.63 18.78 8.68
#